data_AF-A0A1F8QQW9-F1
#
_entry.id   AF-A0A1F8QQW9-F1
#
_cell.length_a   1.000
_cell.length_b   1.000
_cell.length_c   1.000
_cell.angle_alpha   90.00
_cell.angle_beta   90.00
_cell.angle_gamma   90.00
#
_symmetry.space_group_name_H-M   'P 1'
#
loop_
_entity.id
_entity.type
_entity.pdbx_description
1 polymer ?
#
loop_
_entity_poly.entity_id
_entity_poly.type
_entity_poly.pdbx_seq_one_letter_code
_entity_poly.pdbx_strand_id
1 'polypeptide(L)'
;MKPWILLAFSLILVACTSTVASTQSTQSARVVPFSPTASVERSKPSNTEEITVMSVYPDLGPAPELAGNVWLNSQGSLHLSDLRGKVVLVDMWTFG
;
A
#
# COMPACT_ATOMS: atom_id res chain seq x y z
N MET A 1 39.23 12.71 33.45
CA MET A 1 38.02 12.30 32.68
C MET A 1 36.86 13.13 33.21
N LYS A 2 36.21 13.95 32.37
CA LYS A 2 35.26 14.99 32.84
C LYS A 2 33.91 14.34 33.25
N PRO A 3 33.43 14.52 34.50
CA PRO A 3 32.22 13.87 35.00
C PRO A 3 30.94 14.33 34.27
N TRP A 4 31.00 15.48 33.59
CA TRP A 4 29.88 15.99 32.78
C TRP A 4 29.61 15.20 31.50
N ILE A 5 30.59 14.43 31.01
CA ILE A 5 30.38 13.57 29.83
C ILE A 5 29.50 12.36 30.19
N LEU A 6 29.59 11.86 31.43
CA LEU A 6 28.77 10.74 31.91
C LEU A 6 27.32 11.16 32.19
N LEU A 7 27.10 12.39 32.67
CA LEU A 7 25.75 12.94 32.87
C LEU A 7 25.00 13.16 31.54
N ALA A 8 25.70 13.60 30.49
CA ALA A 8 25.08 13.75 29.17
C ALA A 8 24.65 12.41 28.56
N PHE A 9 25.43 11.35 28.73
CA PHE A 9 25.08 10.01 28.24
C PHE A 9 23.90 9.38 29.02
N SER A 10 23.79 9.65 30.32
CA SER A 10 22.65 9.20 31.13
C SER A 10 21.33 9.87 30.73
N LEU A 11 21.36 11.12 30.27
CA LEU A 11 20.15 11.84 29.87
C LEU A 11 19.59 11.33 28.53
N ILE A 12 20.47 10.86 27.62
CA ILE A 12 20.08 10.38 26.29
C ILE A 12 19.43 8.97 26.35
N LEU A 13 19.80 8.13 27.32
CA LEU A 13 19.23 6.77 27.45
C LEU A 13 17.83 6.71 28.07
N VAL A 14 17.35 7.78 28.71
CA VAL A 14 16.02 7.81 29.37
C VAL A 14 14.88 8.20 28.41
N ALA A 15 15.17 8.72 27.22
CA ALA A 15 14.15 9.27 26.32
C ALA A 15 13.54 8.29 25.30
N CYS A 16 13.94 7.00 25.27
CA CYS A 16 13.49 6.05 24.23
C CYS A 16 12.44 5.02 24.66
N THR A 17 11.86 5.09 25.87
CA THR A 17 10.75 4.20 26.26
C THR A 17 9.40 4.91 26.23
N SER A 18 9.08 5.57 25.11
CA SER A 18 7.70 6.01 24.83
C SER A 18 6.97 4.86 24.14
N THR A 19 6.48 3.91 24.94
CA THR A 19 5.57 2.86 24.51
C THR A 19 4.30 3.50 23.93
N VAL A 20 4.19 3.51 22.60
CA VAL A 20 2.93 3.79 21.90
C VAL A 20 2.07 2.54 22.03
N ALA A 21 1.21 2.52 23.04
CA ALA A 21 0.11 1.58 23.13
C ALA A 21 -1.00 2.04 22.18
N SER A 22 -1.04 1.50 20.96
CA SER A 22 -2.19 1.65 20.07
C SER A 22 -3.36 0.84 20.62
N THR A 23 -4.31 1.52 21.25
CA THR A 23 -5.64 1.01 21.59
C THR A 23 -6.41 0.79 20.28
N GLN A 24 -6.46 -0.44 19.78
CA GLN A 24 -7.40 -0.81 18.74
C GLN A 24 -8.81 -0.80 19.34
N SER A 25 -9.55 0.27 19.01
CA SER A 25 -10.99 0.34 19.20
C SER A 25 -11.63 -0.75 18.34
N THR A 26 -12.19 -1.77 18.99
CA THR A 26 -13.08 -2.74 18.38
C THR A 26 -14.33 -2.00 17.93
N GLN A 27 -14.31 -1.49 16.69
CA GLN A 27 -15.49 -0.94 16.05
C GLN A 27 -16.43 -2.11 15.74
N SER A 28 -17.34 -2.36 16.68
CA SER A 28 -18.47 -3.27 16.57
C SER A 28 -19.30 -2.86 15.35
N ALA A 29 -19.02 -3.50 14.22
CA ALA A 29 -19.84 -3.41 13.04
C ALA A 29 -21.22 -3.98 13.39
N ARG A 30 -22.21 -3.09 13.51
CA ARG A 30 -23.61 -3.46 13.61
C ARG A 30 -23.98 -4.22 12.34
N VAL A 31 -24.01 -5.54 12.44
CA VAL A 31 -24.57 -6.41 11.40
C VAL A 31 -26.03 -6.02 11.26
N VAL A 32 -26.36 -5.34 10.17
CA VAL A 32 -27.75 -5.17 9.74
C VAL A 32 -28.11 -6.50 9.08
N PRO A 33 -29.05 -7.30 9.61
CA PRO A 33 -29.49 -8.50 8.92
C PRO A 33 -30.17 -8.04 7.63
N PHE A 34 -29.50 -8.25 6.51
CA PHE A 34 -30.10 -8.17 5.18
C PHE A 34 -31.16 -9.27 5.13
N SER A 35 -32.43 -8.87 5.22
CA SER A 35 -33.57 -9.75 5.03
C SER A 35 -33.71 -10.02 3.53
N PRO A 36 -33.46 -11.23 3.02
CA PRO A 36 -33.53 -11.50 1.59
C PRO A 36 -34.98 -11.81 1.22
N THR A 37 -35.81 -10.77 1.11
CA THR A 37 -37.16 -10.93 0.55
C THR A 37 -37.31 -10.02 -0.67
N ALA A 38 -36.74 -10.50 -1.77
CA ALA A 38 -37.27 -10.29 -3.11
C ALA A 38 -36.70 -11.41 -3.99
N SER A 39 -37.52 -12.44 -4.20
CA SER A 39 -37.26 -13.54 -5.12
C SER A 39 -37.14 -12.99 -6.53
N VAL A 40 -35.93 -12.62 -6.94
CA VAL A 40 -35.59 -12.52 -8.36
C VAL A 40 -35.46 -13.95 -8.86
N GLU A 41 -36.46 -14.35 -9.64
CA GLU A 41 -36.50 -15.60 -10.36
C GLU A 41 -35.21 -15.79 -11.15
N ARG A 42 -34.38 -16.71 -10.67
CA ARG A 42 -33.10 -17.09 -11.26
C ARG A 42 -33.39 -17.87 -12.53
N SER A 43 -33.60 -17.17 -13.63
CA SER A 43 -33.41 -17.76 -14.96
C SER A 43 -31.96 -18.23 -15.04
N LYS A 44 -31.78 -19.54 -15.24
CA LYS A 44 -30.50 -20.22 -15.39
C LYS A 44 -29.80 -19.68 -16.65
N PRO A 45 -28.67 -18.94 -16.57
CA PRO A 45 -27.87 -18.72 -17.74
C PRO A 45 -27.12 -20.02 -18.01
N SER A 46 -27.68 -20.79 -18.94
CA SER A 46 -27.02 -21.88 -19.64
C SER A 46 -25.96 -21.29 -20.57
N ASN A 47 -24.76 -21.05 -20.06
CA ASN A 47 -23.46 -21.38 -20.67
C ASN A 47 -22.39 -20.84 -19.73
N THR A 48 -21.67 -21.73 -19.04
CA THR A 48 -20.45 -21.38 -18.32
C THR A 48 -19.34 -21.25 -19.34
N GLU A 49 -19.33 -20.13 -20.07
CA GLU A 49 -18.09 -19.63 -20.63
C GLU A 49 -17.51 -18.72 -19.55
N GLU A 50 -16.49 -19.26 -18.88
CA GLU A 50 -15.54 -18.50 -18.09
C GLU A 50 -14.91 -17.47 -19.03
N ILE A 51 -15.52 -16.30 -19.13
CA ILE A 51 -14.93 -15.16 -19.83
C ILE A 51 -13.77 -14.72 -18.95
N THR A 52 -12.62 -15.36 -19.14
CA THR A 52 -11.33 -14.80 -18.74
C THR A 52 -11.18 -13.53 -19.57
N VAL A 53 -11.71 -12.41 -19.08
CA VAL A 53 -11.43 -11.08 -19.63
C VAL A 53 -9.98 -10.79 -19.26
N MET A 54 -9.06 -11.44 -19.95
CA MET A 54 -7.69 -10.95 -20.01
C MET A 54 -7.80 -9.53 -20.54
N SER A 55 -7.13 -8.59 -19.88
CA SER A 55 -7.09 -7.23 -20.37
C SER A 55 -6.69 -7.25 -21.85
N VAL A 56 -7.49 -6.60 -22.71
CA VAL A 56 -7.22 -6.51 -24.15
C VAL A 56 -6.13 -5.45 -24.37
N TYR A 57 -5.01 -5.61 -23.67
CA TYR A 57 -3.82 -4.80 -23.86
C TYR A 57 -2.71 -5.70 -24.38
N PRO A 58 -2.00 -5.29 -25.43
CA PRO A 58 -0.86 -6.03 -25.90
C PRO A 58 0.25 -6.05 -24.84
N ASP A 59 0.93 -7.18 -24.69
CA ASP A 59 2.18 -7.24 -23.96
C ASP A 59 3.28 -6.60 -24.81
N LEU A 60 3.82 -5.47 -24.35
CA LEU A 60 4.88 -4.71 -25.01
C LEU A 60 6.27 -5.05 -24.45
N GLY A 61 6.38 -6.12 -23.66
CA GLY A 61 7.59 -6.52 -22.98
C GLY A 61 7.77 -5.81 -21.63
N PRO A 62 8.93 -6.02 -20.98
CA PRO A 62 9.19 -5.43 -19.68
C PRO A 62 9.33 -3.91 -19.77
N ALA A 63 8.74 -3.20 -18.80
CA ALA A 63 8.96 -1.76 -18.65
C ALA A 63 10.46 -1.45 -18.48
N PRO A 64 11.01 -0.47 -19.22
CA PRO A 64 12.39 0.00 -19.03
C PRO A 64 12.61 0.59 -17.63
N GLU A 65 13.84 0.47 -17.10
CA GLU A 65 14.17 1.00 -15.77
C GLU A 65 14.17 2.53 -15.73
N LEU A 66 13.85 3.10 -14.55
CA LEU A 66 13.86 4.55 -14.35
C LEU A 66 15.31 5.05 -14.22
N ALA A 67 15.70 5.97 -15.11
CA ALA A 67 17.00 6.63 -15.06
C ALA A 67 16.88 7.99 -14.33
N GLY A 68 17.67 8.19 -13.28
CA GLY A 68 17.69 9.44 -12.52
C GLY A 68 18.30 9.26 -11.13
N ASN A 69 18.74 10.37 -10.51
CA ASN A 69 19.39 10.37 -9.20
C ASN A 69 18.69 11.26 -8.16
N VAL A 70 17.65 12.01 -8.56
CA VAL A 70 16.88 12.89 -7.67
C VAL A 70 15.46 12.35 -7.57
N TRP A 71 15.03 12.08 -6.35
CA TRP A 71 13.71 11.54 -6.04
C TRP A 71 13.05 12.39 -4.97
N LEU A 72 11.76 12.67 -5.16
CA LEU A 72 10.93 13.38 -4.19
C LEU A 72 9.90 12.40 -3.61
N ASN A 73 9.47 12.64 -2.37
CA ASN A 73 8.48 11.82 -1.66
C ASN A 73 8.84 10.33 -1.52
N SER A 74 10.13 10.01 -1.54
CA SER A 74 10.66 8.66 -1.33
C SER A 74 11.78 8.67 -0.29
N GLN A 75 11.97 7.55 0.41
CA GLN A 75 13.07 7.36 1.36
C GLN A 75 14.42 7.07 0.67
N GLY A 76 14.42 6.92 -0.66
CA GLY A 76 15.62 6.62 -1.45
C GLY A 76 15.33 6.55 -2.94
N SER A 77 16.29 6.00 -3.69
CA SER A 77 16.12 5.70 -5.12
C SER A 77 14.93 4.76 -5.34
N LEU A 78 14.16 5.00 -6.41
CA LEU A 78 13.02 4.17 -6.77
C LEU A 78 13.37 3.33 -8.01
N HIS A 79 13.21 2.01 -7.91
CA HIS A 79 13.42 1.07 -9.02
C HIS A 79 12.12 0.34 -9.35
N LEU A 80 11.83 0.10 -10.63
CA LEU A 80 10.63 -0.64 -11.05
C LEU A 80 10.68 -2.11 -10.61
N SER A 81 11.88 -2.67 -10.43
CA SER A 81 12.08 -4.01 -9.85
C SER A 81 11.43 -4.16 -8.48
N ASP A 82 11.41 -3.09 -7.69
CA ASP A 82 10.95 -3.10 -6.30
C ASP A 82 9.41 -2.99 -6.22
N LEU A 83 8.77 -2.62 -7.33
CA LEU A 83 7.32 -2.41 -7.44
C LEU A 83 6.57 -3.58 -8.08
N ARG A 84 7.25 -4.73 -8.31
CA ARG A 84 6.61 -5.93 -8.85
C ARG A 84 5.44 -6.39 -7.98
N GLY A 85 4.41 -6.92 -8.62
CA GLY A 85 3.14 -7.29 -7.97
C GLY A 85 2.17 -6.11 -7.77
N LYS A 86 2.55 -4.89 -8.19
CA LYS A 86 1.67 -3.72 -8.23
C LYS A 86 1.42 -3.27 -9.67
N VAL A 87 0.28 -2.64 -9.90
CA VAL A 87 0.02 -1.87 -11.14
C VAL A 87 0.65 -0.49 -10.95
N VAL A 88 1.48 -0.06 -11.90
CA VAL A 88 2.27 1.19 -11.83
C VAL A 88 1.92 2.08 -13.01
N LEU A 89 1.68 3.37 -12.75
CA LEU A 89 1.52 4.41 -13.75
C LEU A 89 2.79 5.28 -13.78
N VAL A 90 3.37 5.46 -14.96
CA VAL A 90 4.47 6.41 -15.18
C VAL A 90 3.88 7.61 -15.92
N ASP A 91 4.02 8.79 -15.34
CA ASP A 91 3.47 10.04 -15.88
C ASP A 91 4.58 11.07 -16.10
N MET A 92 4.61 11.67 -17.30
CA MET A 92 5.62 12.64 -17.71
C MET A 92 4.99 14.03 -17.71
N TRP A 93 5.41 14.90 -16.77
CA TRP A 93 4.82 16.23 -16.56
C TRP A 93 5.89 17.29 -16.25
N THR A 94 5.48 18.56 -16.31
CA THR A 94 6.33 19.72 -15.97
C THR A 94 5.56 20.68 -15.04
N PHE A 95 6.22 21.31 -14.08
CA PHE A 95 5.63 22.41 -13.31
C PHE A 95 5.60 23.67 -14.19
N GLY A 96 4.46 24.35 -14.26
CA GLY A 96 4.30 25.61 -15.00
C GLY A 96 4.47 26.81 -14.08
#